data_AF-A0A7W1HCY9-F1
#
_entry.id   AF-A0A7W1HCY9-F1
#
_cell.length_a   1.000
_cell.length_b   1.000
_cell.length_c   1.000
_cell.angle_alpha   90.00
_cell.angle_beta   90.00
_cell.angle_gamma   90.00
#
_symmetry.space_group_name_H-M   'P 1'
#
loop_
_entity.id
_entity.type
_entity.pdbx_description
1 polymer ?
#
loop_
_entity_poly.entity_id
_entity_poly.type
_entity_poly.pdbx_seq_one_letter_code
_entity_poly.pdbx_strand_id
1 'polypeptide(L)'
;MVGLTALAANGNIQQTEAAEAKQLIKQAEKLTRRGEFIEAEKILRGVVERSPENSAAKLALGYNLLKQRRLVEAYDLSIEVARAEPKNSRAFAVLGTALLSAGNFRDAKISFINAVKLNNQEALAWSGYGMLDFYENRILQGLESLREAVYLEPREPDFVYALAQVSARAERYKEASEAYKRYLQISPQTEVERRDRIKGLINFLRFLGNRQSLYEVDGAEQTIISFKLKNDRPIIQIKLDKSGEPLNFILDTGSGISVISEETAARLKIKPITRGGLARGIGGEGKFEIVYGFLPSVYIGDAKIKNVPIYIRKFHMINERVDGYIGLSLISKFLTTIDYGNQTFTLVSRKVFDKQNIQTSALSLPLRLTSSGFLSGEVNLEGVEVPLNFIVDTGASISVISNELANSKQFSGFIKGEKMRVVGAAGITENVPSLLLPRVTFGSHSRQSITAIALDLELINETSGFEQAGILGGNFLKNYCLTFDFQNSKVIFVPVK
;
A
#
# COMPACT_ATOMS: atom_id res chain seq x y z
N MET A 1 -26.94 27.07 54.83
CA MET A 1 -27.54 25.88 54.18
C MET A 1 -27.72 26.03 52.65
N VAL A 2 -27.47 27.20 52.05
CA VAL A 2 -27.72 27.45 50.60
C VAL A 2 -26.55 27.00 49.69
N GLY A 3 -25.33 26.83 50.22
CA GLY A 3 -24.16 26.37 49.44
C GLY A 3 -24.13 24.87 49.13
N LEU A 4 -24.71 24.02 49.99
CA LEU A 4 -24.70 22.56 49.82
C LEU A 4 -25.70 22.06 48.77
N THR A 5 -26.82 22.76 48.58
CA THR A 5 -27.86 22.38 47.61
C THR A 5 -27.47 22.73 46.17
N ALA A 6 -26.76 23.83 45.94
CA ALA A 6 -26.26 24.21 44.61
C ALA A 6 -25.12 23.28 44.12
N LEU A 7 -24.23 22.85 45.02
CA LEU A 7 -23.18 21.86 44.74
C LEU A 7 -23.78 20.48 44.41
N ALA A 8 -24.82 20.06 45.13
CA ALA A 8 -25.52 18.80 44.85
C ALA A 8 -26.30 18.84 43.52
N ALA A 9 -26.92 19.97 43.17
CA ALA A 9 -27.61 20.15 41.89
C ALA A 9 -26.64 20.16 40.70
N ASN A 10 -25.51 20.87 40.79
CA ASN A 10 -24.47 20.86 39.75
C ASN A 10 -23.82 19.48 39.59
N GLY A 11 -23.59 18.75 40.69
CA GLY A 11 -23.08 17.38 40.64
C GLY A 11 -24.03 16.42 39.92
N ASN A 12 -25.35 16.59 40.08
CA ASN A 12 -26.35 15.75 39.43
C ASN A 12 -26.48 16.05 37.93
N ILE A 13 -26.36 17.32 37.53
CA ILE A 13 -26.37 17.76 36.12
C ILE A 13 -25.13 17.23 35.39
N GLN A 14 -23.92 17.43 35.96
CA GLN A 14 -22.67 16.91 35.37
C GLN A 14 -22.65 15.38 35.24
N GLN A 15 -23.21 14.66 36.22
CA GLN A 15 -23.32 13.20 36.12
C GLN A 15 -24.29 12.76 35.01
N THR A 16 -25.38 13.50 34.81
CA THR A 16 -26.36 13.24 33.75
C THR A 16 -25.77 13.52 32.37
N GLU A 17 -25.07 14.64 32.21
CA GLU A 17 -24.37 15.02 30.98
C GLU A 17 -23.25 14.03 30.62
N ALA A 18 -22.47 13.58 31.61
CA ALA A 18 -21.43 12.57 31.39
C ALA A 18 -22.02 11.21 30.96
N ALA A 19 -23.17 10.81 31.52
CA ALA A 19 -23.87 9.58 31.13
C ALA A 19 -24.43 9.69 29.70
N GLU A 20 -25.03 10.83 29.35
CA GLU A 20 -25.51 11.13 27.99
C GLU A 20 -24.36 11.10 26.98
N ALA A 21 -23.25 11.79 27.28
CA ALA A 21 -22.06 11.81 26.42
C ALA A 21 -21.54 10.39 26.16
N LYS A 22 -21.47 9.55 27.20
CA LYS A 22 -21.06 8.13 27.06
C LYS A 22 -21.98 7.34 26.14
N GLN A 23 -23.29 7.58 26.19
CA GLN A 23 -24.25 6.92 25.31
C GLN A 23 -24.09 7.39 23.85
N LEU A 24 -23.92 8.70 23.64
CA LEU A 24 -23.71 9.28 22.32
C LEU A 24 -22.41 8.81 21.67
N ILE A 25 -21.31 8.72 22.43
CA ILE A 25 -20.03 8.17 21.96
C ILE A 25 -20.22 6.72 21.47
N LYS A 26 -20.86 5.86 22.28
CA LYS A 26 -21.13 4.46 21.90
C LYS A 26 -22.00 4.35 20.65
N GLN A 27 -22.98 5.24 20.49
CA GLN A 27 -23.80 5.32 19.29
C GLN A 27 -22.93 5.69 18.07
N ALA A 28 -22.08 6.71 18.19
CA ALA A 28 -21.19 7.14 17.11
C ALA A 28 -20.14 6.07 16.74
N GLU A 29 -19.60 5.32 17.69
CA GLU A 29 -18.71 4.19 17.42
C GLU A 29 -19.42 3.06 16.65
N LYS A 30 -20.70 2.81 16.96
CA LYS A 30 -21.52 1.84 16.22
C LYS A 30 -21.80 2.31 14.79
N LEU A 31 -22.08 3.60 14.60
CA LEU A 31 -22.23 4.21 13.27
C LEU A 31 -20.92 4.16 12.48
N THR A 32 -19.80 4.48 13.12
CA THR A 32 -18.45 4.39 12.52
C THR A 32 -18.17 2.96 12.04
N ARG A 33 -18.45 1.94 12.85
CA ARG A 33 -18.29 0.52 12.44
C ARG A 33 -19.18 0.10 11.27
N ARG A 34 -20.32 0.77 11.08
CA ARG A 34 -21.22 0.53 9.95
C ARG A 34 -20.79 1.26 8.68
N GLY A 35 -19.88 2.23 8.78
CA GLY A 35 -19.48 3.10 7.68
C GLY A 35 -20.29 4.40 7.60
N GLU A 36 -21.16 4.67 8.58
CA GLU A 36 -21.97 5.90 8.66
C GLU A 36 -21.13 7.04 9.27
N PHE A 37 -20.03 7.40 8.61
CA PHE A 37 -18.98 8.24 9.17
C PHE A 37 -19.44 9.68 9.46
N ILE A 38 -20.21 10.28 8.54
CA ILE A 38 -20.67 11.67 8.66
C ILE A 38 -21.62 11.86 9.84
N GLU A 39 -22.58 10.96 10.02
CA GLU A 39 -23.51 11.02 11.16
C GLU A 39 -22.78 10.77 12.49
N ALA A 40 -21.82 9.84 12.51
CA ALA A 40 -20.96 9.63 13.67
C ALA A 40 -20.14 10.88 14.01
N GLU A 41 -19.53 11.55 13.01
CA GLU A 41 -18.80 12.80 13.20
C GLU A 41 -19.69 13.89 13.79
N LYS A 42 -20.89 14.08 13.25
CA LYS A 42 -21.85 15.08 13.76
C LYS A 42 -22.16 14.88 15.25
N ILE A 43 -22.42 13.64 15.66
CA ILE A 43 -22.66 13.31 17.08
C ILE A 43 -21.42 13.61 17.92
N LEU A 44 -20.24 13.17 17.47
CA LEU A 44 -19.00 13.31 18.22
C LEU A 44 -18.56 14.77 18.38
N ARG A 45 -18.69 15.59 17.32
CA ARG A 45 -18.45 17.04 17.42
C ARG A 45 -19.38 17.70 18.43
N GLY A 46 -20.67 17.37 18.43
CA GLY A 46 -21.61 17.88 19.42
C GLY A 46 -21.31 17.45 20.87
N VAL A 47 -20.63 16.32 21.08
CA VAL A 47 -20.13 15.94 22.42
C VAL A 47 -18.87 16.74 22.78
N VAL A 48 -17.92 16.89 21.85
CA VAL A 48 -16.68 17.66 22.07
C VAL A 48 -16.98 19.15 22.31
N GLU A 49 -17.98 19.72 21.65
CA GLU A 49 -18.39 21.11 21.84
C GLU A 49 -18.98 21.36 23.24
N ARG A 50 -19.77 20.41 23.77
CA ARG A 50 -20.39 20.49 25.10
C ARG A 50 -19.41 20.14 26.23
N SER A 51 -18.44 19.26 25.96
CA SER A 51 -17.44 18.80 26.94
C SER A 51 -16.05 18.74 26.28
N PRO A 52 -15.37 19.89 26.10
CA PRO A 52 -14.07 19.96 25.43
C PRO A 52 -12.96 19.14 26.11
N GLU A 53 -13.09 18.81 27.38
CA GLU A 53 -12.18 17.96 28.16
C GLU A 53 -12.46 16.45 28.01
N ASN A 54 -13.51 16.06 27.29
CA ASN A 54 -13.88 14.66 27.13
C ASN A 54 -12.95 13.93 26.14
N SER A 55 -11.87 13.36 26.68
CA SER A 55 -10.89 12.58 25.93
C SER A 55 -11.48 11.42 25.15
N ALA A 56 -12.48 10.72 25.68
CA ALA A 56 -13.11 9.60 24.97
C ALA A 56 -13.83 10.08 23.69
N ALA A 57 -14.53 11.23 23.75
CA ALA A 57 -15.16 11.83 22.58
C ALA A 57 -14.14 12.29 21.54
N LYS A 58 -13.04 12.95 21.97
CA LYS A 58 -11.95 13.36 21.08
C LYS A 58 -11.29 12.18 20.38
N LEU A 59 -11.01 11.08 21.08
CA LEU A 59 -10.40 9.90 20.51
C LEU A 59 -11.34 9.13 19.58
N ALA A 60 -12.64 9.06 19.92
CA ALA A 60 -13.65 8.50 19.02
C ALA A 60 -13.81 9.35 17.75
N LEU A 61 -13.77 10.69 17.87
CA LEU A 61 -13.76 11.61 16.74
C LEU A 61 -12.50 11.43 15.89
N GLY A 62 -11.32 11.38 16.51
CA GLY A 62 -10.06 11.13 15.83
C GLY A 62 -10.07 9.81 15.05
N TYR A 63 -10.56 8.73 15.66
CA TYR A 63 -10.70 7.44 14.97
C TYR A 63 -11.69 7.49 13.80
N ASN A 64 -12.82 8.19 13.95
CA ASN A 64 -13.76 8.40 12.85
C ASN A 64 -13.14 9.22 11.70
N LEU A 65 -12.40 10.28 12.02
CA LEU A 65 -11.68 11.10 11.04
C LEU A 65 -10.60 10.32 10.30
N LEU A 66 -9.93 9.35 10.94
CA LEU A 66 -9.02 8.42 10.26
C LEU A 66 -9.73 7.57 9.20
N LYS A 67 -10.95 7.08 9.49
CA LYS A 67 -11.77 6.36 8.50
C LYS A 67 -12.15 7.25 7.31
N GLN A 68 -12.27 8.54 7.55
CA GLN A 68 -12.50 9.57 6.54
C GLN A 68 -11.22 10.15 5.93
N ARG A 69 -10.04 9.63 6.29
CA ARG A 69 -8.72 10.06 5.77
C ARG A 69 -8.34 11.51 6.11
N ARG A 70 -8.97 12.10 7.13
CA ARG A 70 -8.65 13.44 7.66
C ARG A 70 -7.55 13.32 8.72
N LEU A 71 -6.34 13.05 8.23
CA LEU A 71 -5.21 12.62 9.06
C LEU A 71 -4.73 13.72 10.02
N VAL A 72 -4.67 14.97 9.58
CA VAL A 72 -4.20 16.12 10.38
C VAL A 72 -5.11 16.35 11.59
N GLU A 73 -6.43 16.43 11.39
CA GLU A 73 -7.36 16.62 12.50
C GLU A 73 -7.37 15.43 13.47
N ALA A 74 -7.23 14.21 12.96
CA ALA A 74 -7.11 13.03 13.81
C ALA A 74 -5.82 13.05 14.64
N TYR A 75 -4.71 13.50 14.05
CA TYR A 75 -3.44 13.70 14.74
C TYR A 75 -3.60 14.76 15.84
N ASP A 76 -4.15 15.94 15.53
CA ASP A 76 -4.29 17.05 16.48
C ASP A 76 -5.13 16.66 17.71
N LEU A 77 -6.26 15.98 17.51
CA LEU A 77 -7.11 15.50 18.60
C LEU A 77 -6.39 14.44 19.46
N SER A 78 -5.68 13.50 18.82
CA SER A 78 -5.04 12.39 19.54
C SER A 78 -3.76 12.82 20.27
N ILE A 79 -2.96 13.73 19.71
CA ILE A 79 -1.76 14.26 20.37
C ILE A 79 -2.13 15.14 21.57
N GLU A 80 -3.22 15.89 21.49
CA GLU A 80 -3.73 16.67 22.61
C GLU A 80 -4.06 15.76 23.80
N VAL A 81 -4.84 14.70 23.57
CA VAL A 81 -5.19 13.73 24.61
C VAL A 81 -3.96 12.97 25.12
N ALA A 82 -3.06 12.55 24.23
CA ALA A 82 -1.84 11.83 24.64
C ALA A 82 -0.93 12.68 25.54
N ARG A 83 -0.90 14.01 25.35
CA ARG A 83 -0.18 14.95 26.21
C ARG A 83 -0.86 15.16 27.56
N ALA A 84 -2.18 15.32 27.57
CA ALA A 84 -2.96 15.53 28.80
C ALA A 84 -3.04 14.25 29.66
N GLU A 85 -3.06 13.08 29.01
CA GLU A 85 -3.23 11.78 29.64
C GLU A 85 -2.12 10.80 29.21
N PRO A 86 -0.89 10.90 29.74
CA PRO A 86 0.25 10.06 29.33
C PRO A 86 0.09 8.56 29.58
N LYS A 87 -0.98 8.13 30.25
CA LYS A 87 -1.33 6.72 30.51
C LYS A 87 -2.52 6.22 29.67
N ASN A 88 -3.04 7.03 28.75
CA ASN A 88 -4.17 6.66 27.90
C ASN A 88 -3.67 5.86 26.69
N SER A 89 -3.80 4.53 26.74
CA SER A 89 -3.39 3.63 25.65
C SER A 89 -4.09 3.95 24.32
N ARG A 90 -5.37 4.30 24.37
CA ARG A 90 -6.18 4.60 23.18
C ARG A 90 -5.69 5.85 22.46
N ALA A 91 -5.24 6.86 23.20
CA ALA A 91 -4.68 8.07 22.63
C ALA A 91 -3.45 7.77 21.77
N PHE A 92 -2.51 6.97 22.30
CA PHE A 92 -1.35 6.52 21.55
C PHE A 92 -1.70 5.59 20.38
N ALA A 93 -2.75 4.77 20.49
CA ALA A 93 -3.20 3.92 19.39
C ALA A 93 -3.77 4.74 18.22
N VAL A 94 -4.62 5.74 18.50
CA VAL A 94 -5.19 6.63 17.48
C VAL A 94 -4.10 7.51 16.87
N LEU A 95 -3.20 8.07 17.70
CA LEU A 95 -2.05 8.85 17.25
C LEU A 95 -1.12 8.03 16.34
N GLY A 96 -0.79 6.80 16.75
CA GLY A 96 0.04 5.89 15.95
C GLY A 96 -0.60 5.56 14.61
N THR A 97 -1.93 5.40 14.58
CA THR A 97 -2.67 5.15 13.33
C THR A 97 -2.63 6.37 12.41
N ALA A 98 -2.82 7.58 12.94
CA ALA A 98 -2.69 8.82 12.18
C ALA A 98 -1.29 8.97 11.56
N LEU A 99 -0.26 8.75 12.37
CA LEU A 99 1.14 8.79 11.94
C LEU A 99 1.45 7.73 10.88
N LEU A 100 0.96 6.49 11.06
CA LEU A 100 1.18 5.42 10.08
C LEU A 100 0.49 5.73 8.76
N SER A 101 -0.75 6.21 8.80
CA SER A 101 -1.50 6.59 7.60
C SER A 101 -0.87 7.79 6.87
N ALA A 102 -0.22 8.70 7.59
CA ALA A 102 0.59 9.77 7.00
C ALA A 102 1.98 9.28 6.52
N GLY A 103 2.29 7.99 6.72
CA GLY A 103 3.56 7.39 6.32
C GLY A 103 4.74 7.74 7.23
N ASN A 104 4.50 8.24 8.45
CA ASN A 104 5.52 8.42 9.48
C ASN A 104 5.67 7.13 10.31
N PHE A 105 6.41 6.17 9.77
CA PHE A 105 6.60 4.85 10.36
C PHE A 105 7.30 4.86 11.72
N ARG A 106 8.31 5.74 11.89
CA ARG A 106 9.12 5.78 13.10
C ARG A 106 8.29 6.18 14.32
N ASP A 107 7.55 7.28 14.20
CA ASP A 107 6.76 7.80 15.32
C ASP A 107 5.49 6.97 15.54
N ALA A 108 4.93 6.39 14.48
CA ALA A 108 3.85 5.41 14.58
C ALA A 108 4.27 4.19 15.42
N LYS A 109 5.46 3.64 15.18
CA LYS A 109 6.00 2.50 15.93
C LYS A 109 6.11 2.81 17.42
N ILE A 110 6.65 3.97 17.77
CA ILE A 110 6.79 4.41 19.16
C ILE A 110 5.41 4.50 19.82
N SER A 111 4.44 5.10 19.13
CA SER A 111 3.07 5.26 19.61
C SER A 111 2.39 3.91 19.86
N PHE A 112 2.46 2.97 18.91
CA PHE A 112 1.86 1.64 19.09
C PHE A 112 2.51 0.83 20.22
N ILE A 113 3.85 0.86 20.33
CA ILE A 113 4.55 0.18 21.42
C ILE A 113 4.13 0.75 22.79
N ASN A 114 4.00 2.07 22.89
CA ASN A 114 3.53 2.71 24.12
C ASN A 114 2.09 2.30 24.45
N ALA A 115 1.20 2.29 23.44
CA ALA A 115 -0.19 1.87 23.62
C ALA A 115 -0.30 0.43 24.16
N VAL A 116 0.42 -0.52 23.54
CA VAL A 116 0.42 -1.95 23.96
C VAL A 116 1.04 -2.12 25.36
N LYS A 117 2.10 -1.37 25.69
CA LYS A 117 2.71 -1.41 27.03
C LYS A 117 1.79 -0.87 28.12
N LEU A 118 1.03 0.18 27.82
CA LEU A 118 0.07 0.77 28.74
C LEU A 118 -1.15 -0.15 28.95
N ASN A 119 -1.63 -0.77 27.88
CA ASN A 119 -2.74 -1.70 27.92
C ASN A 119 -2.64 -2.72 26.77
N ASN A 120 -2.38 -3.98 27.10
CA ASN A 120 -2.31 -5.06 26.11
C ASN A 120 -3.68 -5.50 25.56
N GLN A 121 -4.78 -4.92 26.05
CA GLN A 121 -6.14 -5.13 25.53
C GLN A 121 -6.57 -4.06 24.50
N GLU A 122 -5.67 -3.13 24.14
CA GLU A 122 -5.96 -2.11 23.12
C GLU A 122 -5.88 -2.70 21.70
N ALA A 123 -7.01 -3.17 21.17
CA ALA A 123 -7.07 -3.85 19.87
C ALA A 123 -6.57 -2.99 18.70
N LEU A 124 -6.82 -1.67 18.73
CA LEU A 124 -6.36 -0.76 17.68
C LEU A 124 -4.83 -0.68 17.64
N ALA A 125 -4.16 -0.75 18.80
CA ALA A 125 -2.71 -0.73 18.86
C ALA A 125 -2.10 -2.00 18.25
N TRP A 126 -2.67 -3.17 18.54
CA TRP A 126 -2.28 -4.43 17.92
C TRP A 126 -2.48 -4.43 16.40
N SER A 127 -3.62 -3.90 15.94
CA SER A 127 -3.91 -3.77 14.51
C SER A 127 -2.92 -2.85 13.81
N GLY A 128 -2.70 -1.65 14.37
CA GLY A 128 -1.77 -0.67 13.82
C GLY A 128 -0.32 -1.18 13.82
N TYR A 129 0.11 -1.85 14.89
CA TYR A 129 1.43 -2.48 14.97
C TYR A 129 1.57 -3.61 13.94
N GLY A 130 0.53 -4.43 13.77
CA GLY A 130 0.51 -5.49 12.78
C GLY A 130 0.59 -4.99 11.33
N MET A 131 -0.12 -3.90 11.02
CA MET A 131 -0.03 -3.24 9.72
C MET A 131 1.33 -2.58 9.48
N LEU A 132 1.93 -1.98 10.52
CA LEU A 132 3.29 -1.46 10.45
C LEU A 132 4.30 -2.57 10.11
N ASP A 133 4.23 -3.70 10.79
CA ASP A 133 5.06 -4.87 10.50
C ASP A 133 4.83 -5.38 9.07
N PHE A 134 3.57 -5.45 8.64
CA PHE A 134 3.24 -5.85 7.27
C PHE A 134 3.84 -4.91 6.22
N TYR A 135 3.72 -3.59 6.39
CA TYR A 135 4.30 -2.61 5.48
C TYR A 135 5.82 -2.66 5.47
N GLU A 136 6.48 -2.94 6.59
CA GLU A 136 7.94 -3.17 6.65
C GLU A 136 8.33 -4.62 6.25
N ASN A 137 7.40 -5.34 5.59
CA ASN A 137 7.56 -6.69 5.05
C ASN A 137 7.92 -7.76 6.11
N ARG A 138 7.64 -7.49 7.39
CA ARG A 138 7.64 -8.46 8.51
C ARG A 138 6.31 -9.18 8.60
N ILE A 139 5.99 -9.93 7.53
CA ILE A 139 4.65 -10.46 7.27
C ILE A 139 4.13 -11.39 8.40
N LEU A 140 4.98 -12.25 8.96
CA LEU A 140 4.56 -13.20 10.00
C LEU A 140 4.29 -12.51 11.35
N GLN A 141 5.10 -11.50 11.71
CA GLN A 141 4.89 -10.70 12.92
C GLN A 141 3.62 -9.86 12.80
N GLY A 142 3.39 -9.28 11.62
CA GLY A 142 2.17 -8.54 11.31
C GLY A 142 0.92 -9.41 11.43
N LEU A 143 1.00 -10.65 10.94
CA LEU A 143 -0.09 -11.62 11.03
C LEU A 143 -0.47 -11.95 12.48
N GLU A 144 0.51 -12.15 13.35
CA GLU A 144 0.26 -12.46 14.76
C GLU A 144 -0.39 -11.30 15.50
N SER A 145 0.13 -10.08 15.31
CA SER A 145 -0.46 -8.87 15.90
C SER A 145 -1.90 -8.64 15.43
N LEU A 146 -2.20 -8.92 14.16
CA LEU A 146 -3.56 -8.80 13.62
C LEU A 146 -4.52 -9.87 14.15
N ARG A 147 -4.02 -11.07 14.49
CA ARG A 147 -4.84 -12.09 15.16
C ARG A 147 -5.25 -11.64 16.55
N GLU A 148 -4.33 -11.04 17.31
CA GLU A 148 -4.65 -10.45 18.61
C GLU A 148 -5.70 -9.34 18.48
N ALA A 149 -5.54 -8.43 17.51
CA ALA A 149 -6.54 -7.39 17.25
C ALA A 149 -7.95 -7.95 16.94
N VAL A 150 -8.03 -9.01 16.10
CA VAL A 150 -9.29 -9.67 15.76
C VAL A 150 -9.85 -10.51 16.92
N TYR A 151 -8.99 -11.05 17.79
CA TYR A 151 -9.41 -11.76 19.00
C TYR A 151 -10.09 -10.79 19.98
N LEU A 152 -9.46 -9.63 20.21
CA LEU A 152 -9.97 -8.59 21.11
C LEU A 152 -11.25 -7.92 20.57
N GLU A 153 -11.28 -7.59 19.27
CA GLU A 153 -12.43 -6.95 18.62
C GLU A 153 -12.90 -7.73 17.37
N PRO A 154 -13.61 -8.86 17.55
CA PRO A 154 -13.97 -9.77 16.47
C PRO A 154 -15.00 -9.23 15.46
N ARG A 155 -15.55 -8.05 15.72
CA ARG A 155 -16.57 -7.39 14.89
C ARG A 155 -16.12 -6.05 14.31
N GLU A 156 -14.85 -5.67 14.47
CA GLU A 156 -14.28 -4.52 13.77
C GLU A 156 -13.91 -4.93 12.34
N PRO A 157 -14.58 -4.40 11.30
CA PRO A 157 -14.37 -4.82 9.92
C PRO A 157 -12.94 -4.61 9.43
N ASP A 158 -12.29 -3.51 9.83
CA ASP A 158 -10.96 -3.19 9.33
C ASP A 158 -9.89 -4.18 9.83
N PHE A 159 -10.03 -4.68 11.06
CA PHE A 159 -9.09 -5.66 11.61
C PHE A 159 -9.22 -7.00 10.88
N VAL A 160 -10.46 -7.42 10.57
CA VAL A 160 -10.71 -8.65 9.80
C VAL A 160 -10.25 -8.50 8.35
N TYR A 161 -10.42 -7.32 7.75
CA TYR A 161 -9.92 -7.03 6.40
C TYR A 161 -8.39 -7.05 6.34
N ALA A 162 -7.73 -6.38 7.29
CA ALA A 162 -6.28 -6.39 7.44
C ALA A 162 -5.74 -7.81 7.65
N LEU A 163 -6.35 -8.59 8.54
CA LEU A 163 -5.99 -9.99 8.75
C LEU A 163 -6.09 -10.80 7.44
N ALA A 164 -7.15 -10.60 6.65
CA ALA A 164 -7.33 -11.28 5.37
C ALA A 164 -6.23 -10.92 4.35
N GLN A 165 -5.89 -9.63 4.26
CA GLN A 165 -4.87 -9.11 3.38
C GLN A 165 -3.48 -9.63 3.74
N VAL A 166 -3.10 -9.54 5.02
CA VAL A 166 -1.80 -10.02 5.49
C VAL A 166 -1.71 -11.54 5.37
N SER A 167 -2.82 -12.27 5.62
CA SER A 167 -2.89 -13.73 5.38
C SER A 167 -2.65 -14.07 3.91
N ALA A 168 -3.20 -13.30 2.97
CA ALA A 168 -2.97 -13.50 1.54
C ALA A 168 -1.49 -13.27 1.18
N ARG A 169 -0.86 -12.24 1.75
CA ARG A 169 0.57 -11.95 1.54
C ARG A 169 1.49 -12.98 2.21
N ALA A 170 1.04 -13.59 3.31
CA ALA A 170 1.67 -14.72 3.98
C ALA A 170 1.43 -16.06 3.24
N GLU A 171 0.73 -16.04 2.11
CA GLU A 171 0.36 -17.22 1.31
C GLU A 171 -0.54 -18.22 2.05
N ARG A 172 -1.17 -17.78 3.15
CA ARG A 172 -2.18 -18.53 3.90
C ARG A 172 -3.54 -18.34 3.24
N TYR A 173 -3.66 -18.77 1.98
CA TYR A 173 -4.80 -18.45 1.13
C TYR A 173 -6.16 -18.93 1.67
N LYS A 174 -6.18 -20.08 2.35
CA LYS A 174 -7.40 -20.58 3.01
C LYS A 174 -7.86 -19.63 4.12
N GLU A 175 -6.96 -19.23 5.01
CA GLU A 175 -7.22 -18.26 6.08
C GLU A 175 -7.66 -16.90 5.51
N ALA A 176 -6.95 -16.41 4.49
CA ALA A 176 -7.28 -15.17 3.80
C ALA A 176 -8.71 -15.19 3.22
N SER A 177 -9.07 -16.28 2.53
CA SER A 177 -10.39 -16.42 1.91
C SER A 177 -11.53 -16.44 2.94
N GLU A 178 -11.34 -17.09 4.09
CA GLU A 178 -12.35 -17.12 5.15
C GLU A 178 -12.43 -15.80 5.93
N ALA A 179 -11.30 -15.11 6.13
CA ALA A 179 -11.28 -13.78 6.72
C ALA A 179 -11.99 -12.75 5.81
N TYR A 180 -11.76 -12.75 4.50
CA TYR A 180 -12.49 -11.90 3.56
C TYR A 180 -14.00 -12.22 3.52
N LYS A 181 -14.36 -13.50 3.59
CA LYS A 181 -15.77 -13.91 3.70
C LYS A 181 -16.41 -13.38 4.98
N ARG A 182 -15.70 -13.44 6.11
CA ARG A 182 -16.16 -12.88 7.39
C ARG A 182 -16.30 -11.36 7.31
N TYR A 183 -15.35 -10.64 6.69
CA TYR A 183 -15.46 -9.20 6.43
C TYR A 183 -16.78 -8.86 5.72
N LEU A 184 -17.14 -9.61 4.66
CA LEU A 184 -18.38 -9.38 3.92
C LEU A 184 -19.66 -9.63 4.75
N GLN A 185 -19.58 -10.45 5.80
CA GLN A 185 -20.70 -10.72 6.72
C GLN A 185 -20.86 -9.61 7.76
N ILE A 186 -19.76 -9.06 8.30
CA ILE A 186 -19.80 -8.05 9.36
C ILE A 186 -19.87 -6.61 8.84
N SER A 187 -19.54 -6.37 7.57
CA SER A 187 -19.69 -5.07 6.90
C SER A 187 -20.69 -5.14 5.74
N PRO A 188 -22.00 -5.24 6.01
CA PRO A 188 -23.02 -5.38 4.97
C PRO A 188 -23.17 -4.13 4.09
N GLN A 189 -22.84 -2.95 4.61
CA GLN A 189 -22.97 -1.66 3.91
C GLN A 189 -21.76 -1.30 3.04
N THR A 190 -20.78 -2.20 2.88
CA THR A 190 -19.68 -1.99 1.92
C THR A 190 -20.23 -1.80 0.50
N GLU A 191 -19.68 -0.85 -0.26
CA GLU A 191 -20.01 -0.59 -1.68
C GLU A 191 -20.08 -1.88 -2.52
N VAL A 192 -21.08 -1.99 -3.38
CA VAL A 192 -21.34 -3.17 -4.22
C VAL A 192 -20.11 -3.58 -5.02
N GLU A 193 -19.43 -2.62 -5.67
CA GLU A 193 -18.21 -2.87 -6.44
C GLU A 193 -17.07 -3.45 -5.58
N ARG A 194 -16.89 -2.94 -4.35
CA ARG A 194 -15.91 -3.49 -3.39
C ARG A 194 -16.30 -4.89 -2.94
N ARG A 195 -17.60 -5.17 -2.73
CA ARG A 195 -18.06 -6.52 -2.37
C ARG A 195 -17.80 -7.52 -3.49
N ASP A 196 -18.06 -7.15 -4.75
CA ASP A 196 -17.83 -8.04 -5.89
C ASP A 196 -16.35 -8.28 -6.16
N ARG A 197 -15.49 -7.27 -5.95
CA ARG A 197 -14.03 -7.44 -5.86
C ARG A 197 -13.62 -8.50 -4.86
N ILE A 198 -14.12 -8.40 -3.63
CA ILE A 198 -13.76 -9.33 -2.57
C ILE A 198 -14.29 -10.74 -2.86
N LYS A 199 -15.49 -10.90 -3.43
CA LYS A 199 -16.00 -12.22 -3.85
C LYS A 199 -15.12 -12.87 -4.91
N GLY A 200 -14.71 -12.13 -5.95
CA GLY A 200 -13.78 -12.62 -6.96
C GLY A 200 -12.43 -13.00 -6.35
N LEU A 201 -11.90 -12.16 -5.45
CA LEU A 201 -10.67 -12.45 -4.72
C LEU A 201 -10.79 -13.73 -3.86
N ILE A 202 -11.90 -13.94 -3.14
CA ILE A 202 -12.16 -15.16 -2.36
C ILE A 202 -12.08 -16.40 -3.27
N ASN A 203 -12.72 -16.36 -4.44
CA ASN A 203 -12.68 -17.47 -5.40
C ASN A 203 -11.26 -17.75 -5.88
N PHE A 204 -10.49 -16.69 -6.15
CA PHE A 204 -9.10 -16.81 -6.57
C PHE A 204 -8.21 -17.38 -5.46
N LEU A 205 -8.34 -16.87 -4.23
CA LEU A 205 -7.59 -17.37 -3.07
C LEU A 205 -7.92 -18.85 -2.78
N ARG A 206 -9.17 -19.27 -2.93
CA ARG A 206 -9.55 -20.70 -2.81
C ARG A 206 -8.90 -21.55 -3.89
N PHE A 207 -8.87 -21.06 -5.13
CA PHE A 207 -8.16 -21.72 -6.22
C PHE A 207 -6.66 -21.87 -5.91
N LEU A 208 -6.01 -20.82 -5.39
CA LEU A 208 -4.59 -20.86 -5.00
C LEU A 208 -4.36 -21.79 -3.80
N GLY A 209 -5.25 -21.78 -2.81
CA GLY A 209 -5.17 -22.64 -1.62
C GLY A 209 -5.33 -24.14 -1.89
N ASN A 210 -5.72 -24.52 -3.10
CA ASN A 210 -5.77 -25.91 -3.57
C ASN A 210 -4.51 -26.32 -4.36
N ARG A 211 -3.53 -25.43 -4.51
CA ARG A 211 -2.24 -25.72 -5.15
C ARG A 211 -1.22 -26.18 -4.12
N GLN A 212 -0.32 -27.07 -4.54
CA GLN A 212 0.77 -27.57 -3.68
C GLN A 212 1.84 -26.50 -3.43
N SER A 213 2.22 -25.76 -4.48
CA SER A 213 3.25 -24.73 -4.47
C SER A 213 2.89 -23.61 -5.44
N LEU A 214 3.40 -22.40 -5.19
CA LEU A 214 3.40 -21.29 -6.14
C LEU A 214 4.84 -20.84 -6.38
N TYR A 215 5.10 -20.33 -7.58
CA TYR A 215 6.42 -19.82 -7.99
C TYR A 215 7.57 -20.81 -7.77
N GLU A 216 7.32 -22.10 -7.94
CA GLU A 216 8.35 -23.13 -7.79
C GLU A 216 9.41 -22.96 -8.88
N VAL A 217 10.67 -22.84 -8.46
CA VAL A 217 11.81 -22.66 -9.36
C VAL A 217 12.36 -24.01 -9.74
N ASP A 218 12.42 -24.25 -11.05
CA ASP A 218 13.02 -25.40 -11.71
C ASP A 218 14.07 -24.91 -12.71
N GLY A 219 15.11 -25.69 -12.97
CA GLY A 219 16.24 -25.27 -13.80
C GLY A 219 17.32 -24.49 -13.03
N ALA A 220 17.88 -23.45 -13.66
CA ALA A 220 19.05 -22.75 -13.13
C ALA A 220 18.73 -21.96 -11.85
N GLU A 221 19.56 -22.10 -10.82
CA GLU A 221 19.42 -21.38 -9.55
C GLU A 221 19.79 -19.89 -9.65
N GLN A 222 20.38 -19.48 -10.78
CA GLN A 222 20.65 -18.10 -11.16
C GLN A 222 20.43 -17.94 -12.67
N THR A 223 19.84 -16.83 -13.09
CA THR A 223 19.69 -16.45 -14.50
C THR A 223 20.00 -14.96 -14.66
N ILE A 224 20.66 -14.62 -15.76
CA ILE A 224 20.96 -13.24 -16.14
C ILE A 224 20.51 -13.07 -17.59
N ILE A 225 19.64 -12.09 -17.84
CA ILE A 225 19.18 -11.75 -19.19
C ILE A 225 19.39 -10.26 -19.44
N SER A 226 19.54 -9.88 -20.70
CA SER A 226 19.53 -8.47 -21.09
C SER A 226 18.10 -7.95 -21.22
N PHE A 227 17.89 -6.68 -20.91
CA PHE A 227 16.67 -5.95 -21.24
C PHE A 227 16.96 -4.81 -22.22
N LYS A 228 15.92 -4.31 -22.88
CA LYS A 228 15.99 -3.08 -23.69
C LYS A 228 15.21 -1.97 -23.00
N LEU A 229 15.77 -0.76 -23.00
CA LEU A 229 15.03 0.41 -22.55
C LEU A 229 14.17 0.97 -23.67
N LYS A 230 12.88 1.17 -23.37
CA LYS A 230 11.96 1.90 -24.24
C LYS A 230 11.14 2.88 -23.42
N ASN A 231 11.30 4.17 -23.69
CA ASN A 231 10.76 5.26 -22.86
C ASN A 231 11.12 5.07 -21.38
N ASP A 232 12.40 4.81 -21.09
CA ASP A 232 12.95 4.53 -19.75
C ASP A 232 12.39 3.30 -19.02
N ARG A 233 11.56 2.47 -19.68
CA ARG A 233 11.04 1.22 -19.14
C ARG A 233 11.89 0.02 -19.58
N PRO A 234 12.30 -0.86 -18.65
CA PRO A 234 13.03 -2.09 -18.98
C PRO A 234 12.09 -3.16 -19.53
N ILE A 235 12.32 -3.55 -20.78
CA ILE A 235 11.59 -4.62 -21.46
C ILE A 235 12.46 -5.86 -21.58
N ILE A 236 12.00 -6.96 -20.99
CA ILE A 236 12.61 -8.29 -21.12
C ILE A 236 11.78 -9.19 -22.03
N GLN A 237 12.41 -10.24 -22.55
CA GLN A 237 11.71 -11.32 -23.22
C GLN A 237 11.57 -12.52 -22.29
N ILE A 238 10.35 -13.03 -22.18
CA ILE A 238 10.03 -14.27 -21.45
C ILE A 238 9.36 -15.26 -22.40
N LYS A 239 9.26 -16.52 -21.97
CA LYS A 239 8.42 -17.52 -22.68
C LYS A 239 7.49 -18.19 -21.69
N LEU A 240 6.31 -18.63 -22.14
CA LEU A 240 5.41 -19.44 -21.28
C LEU A 240 5.76 -20.93 -21.35
N ASP A 241 6.26 -21.35 -22.51
CA ASP A 241 6.75 -22.69 -22.80
C ASP A 241 8.16 -22.62 -23.40
N LYS A 242 9.00 -23.64 -23.16
CA LYS A 242 10.42 -23.62 -23.57
C LYS A 242 10.61 -23.43 -25.09
N SER A 243 9.75 -24.08 -25.88
CA SER A 243 9.69 -23.96 -27.34
C SER A 243 8.70 -22.88 -27.82
N GLY A 244 8.07 -22.15 -26.91
CA GLY A 244 7.12 -21.10 -27.22
C GLY A 244 7.79 -19.86 -27.81
N GLU A 245 6.96 -18.99 -28.38
CA GLU A 245 7.41 -17.69 -28.86
C GLU A 245 7.85 -16.79 -27.68
N PRO A 246 8.84 -15.89 -27.91
CA PRO A 246 9.18 -14.88 -26.93
C PRO A 246 8.06 -13.83 -26.82
N LEU A 247 7.77 -13.42 -25.59
CA LEU A 247 6.81 -12.37 -25.24
C LEU A 247 7.54 -11.21 -24.57
N ASN A 248 7.16 -9.99 -24.92
CA ASN A 248 7.77 -8.77 -24.37
C ASN A 248 7.06 -8.35 -23.08
N PHE A 249 7.80 -8.34 -21.98
CA PHE A 249 7.28 -7.96 -20.67
C PHE A 249 8.07 -6.78 -20.10
N ILE A 250 7.35 -5.81 -19.55
CA ILE A 250 7.95 -4.73 -18.77
C ILE A 250 8.23 -5.23 -17.35
N LEU A 251 9.41 -4.94 -16.79
CA LEU A 251 9.64 -5.14 -15.35
C LEU A 251 8.95 -4.00 -14.60
N ASP A 252 8.00 -4.34 -13.74
CA ASP A 252 7.06 -3.37 -13.16
C ASP A 252 6.93 -3.59 -11.64
N THR A 253 7.73 -2.86 -10.86
CA THR A 253 7.62 -2.83 -9.39
C THR A 253 6.39 -2.05 -8.90
N GLY A 254 5.72 -1.30 -9.79
CA GLY A 254 4.42 -0.67 -9.57
C GLY A 254 3.24 -1.62 -9.78
N SER A 255 3.48 -2.92 -10.03
CA SER A 255 2.44 -3.96 -10.05
C SER A 255 2.68 -5.02 -8.97
N GLY A 256 1.73 -5.19 -8.05
CA GLY A 256 1.82 -6.20 -6.99
C GLY A 256 1.79 -7.65 -7.49
N ILE A 257 1.22 -7.89 -8.68
CA ILE A 257 1.14 -9.21 -9.34
C ILE A 257 1.53 -9.09 -10.81
N SER A 258 2.11 -10.14 -11.39
CA SER A 258 2.36 -10.18 -12.84
C SER A 258 1.06 -10.10 -13.63
N VAL A 259 1.12 -9.51 -14.82
CA VAL A 259 -0.05 -9.22 -15.65
C VAL A 259 0.23 -9.68 -17.08
N ILE A 260 -0.79 -10.21 -17.74
CA ILE A 260 -0.77 -10.47 -19.18
C ILE A 260 -1.87 -9.65 -19.86
N SER A 261 -1.63 -9.24 -21.10
CA SER A 261 -2.63 -8.51 -21.87
C SER A 261 -3.81 -9.42 -22.26
N GLU A 262 -5.02 -8.88 -22.40
CA GLU A 262 -6.20 -9.62 -22.89
C GLU A 262 -5.97 -10.21 -24.28
N GLU A 263 -5.33 -9.47 -25.17
CA GLU A 263 -5.00 -9.89 -26.53
C GLU A 263 -4.05 -11.10 -26.51
N THR A 264 -3.04 -11.04 -25.64
CA THR A 264 -2.07 -12.13 -25.46
C THR A 264 -2.73 -13.34 -24.81
N ALA A 265 -3.56 -13.14 -23.78
CA ALA A 265 -4.31 -14.21 -23.15
C ALA A 265 -5.23 -14.93 -24.15
N ALA A 266 -5.96 -14.19 -24.98
CA ALA A 266 -6.83 -14.75 -26.00
C ALA A 266 -6.03 -15.55 -27.05
N ARG A 267 -4.93 -14.98 -27.55
CA ARG A 267 -4.05 -15.60 -28.54
C ARG A 267 -3.42 -16.90 -28.04
N LEU A 268 -3.02 -16.93 -26.77
CA LEU A 268 -2.44 -18.10 -26.10
C LEU A 268 -3.48 -19.00 -25.42
N LYS A 269 -4.79 -18.71 -25.60
CA LYS A 269 -5.91 -19.48 -25.05
C LYS A 269 -5.88 -19.62 -23.52
N ILE A 270 -5.33 -18.62 -22.82
CA ILE A 270 -5.29 -18.55 -21.36
C ILE A 270 -6.69 -18.15 -20.86
N LYS A 271 -7.33 -19.03 -20.10
CA LYS A 271 -8.68 -18.80 -19.58
C LYS A 271 -8.63 -18.09 -18.21
N PRO A 272 -9.55 -17.14 -17.95
CA PRO A 272 -9.74 -16.60 -16.61
C PRO A 272 -10.09 -17.69 -15.60
N ILE A 273 -9.57 -17.56 -14.38
CA ILE A 273 -9.96 -18.37 -13.22
C ILE A 273 -11.24 -17.79 -12.60
N THR A 274 -11.26 -16.48 -12.38
CA THR A 274 -12.42 -15.77 -11.85
C THR A 274 -12.31 -14.27 -12.14
N ARG A 275 -13.38 -13.52 -11.89
CA ARG A 275 -13.46 -12.08 -12.11
C ARG A 275 -13.78 -11.39 -10.79
N GLY A 276 -13.11 -10.27 -10.54
CA GLY A 276 -13.24 -9.48 -9.31
C GLY A 276 -13.83 -8.11 -9.56
N GLY A 277 -14.77 -7.93 -10.49
CA GLY A 277 -15.37 -6.62 -10.74
C GLY A 277 -14.33 -5.54 -11.11
N LEU A 278 -14.61 -4.27 -10.75
CA LEU A 278 -13.79 -3.13 -11.12
C LEU A 278 -12.81 -2.72 -9.99
N ALA A 279 -11.54 -2.58 -10.32
CA ALA A 279 -10.53 -1.89 -9.51
C ALA A 279 -10.35 -0.45 -9.99
N ARG A 280 -9.70 0.37 -9.15
CA ARG A 280 -9.32 1.75 -9.44
C ARG A 280 -7.83 1.84 -9.81
N GLY A 281 -7.45 2.81 -10.64
CA GLY A 281 -6.05 3.07 -11.02
C GLY A 281 -5.87 4.38 -11.79
N ILE A 282 -4.62 4.73 -12.12
CA ILE A 282 -4.32 5.95 -12.89
C ILE A 282 -4.77 5.80 -14.36
N GLY A 283 -5.38 6.85 -14.91
CA GLY A 283 -5.70 7.02 -16.33
C GLY A 283 -7.19 6.83 -16.66
N GLY A 284 -7.68 7.48 -17.73
CA GLY A 284 -9.04 7.28 -18.24
C GLY A 284 -10.14 7.54 -17.20
N GLU A 285 -11.14 6.65 -17.14
CA GLU A 285 -12.24 6.70 -16.16
C GLU A 285 -11.81 6.27 -14.75
N GLY A 286 -10.52 5.98 -14.54
CA GLY A 286 -9.98 5.59 -13.25
C GLY A 286 -10.39 4.19 -12.79
N LYS A 287 -11.08 3.39 -13.63
CA LYS A 287 -11.53 2.03 -13.34
C LYS A 287 -11.12 1.02 -14.42
N PHE A 288 -10.84 -0.22 -14.02
CA PHE A 288 -10.61 -1.34 -14.93
C PHE A 288 -11.06 -2.66 -14.28
N GLU A 289 -11.38 -3.68 -15.09
CA GLU A 289 -11.81 -4.98 -14.57
C GLU A 289 -10.63 -5.79 -14.01
N ILE A 290 -10.81 -6.41 -12.85
CA ILE A 290 -9.87 -7.40 -12.32
C ILE A 290 -10.24 -8.78 -12.84
N VAL A 291 -9.40 -9.33 -13.70
CA VAL A 291 -9.53 -10.70 -14.20
C VAL A 291 -8.37 -11.51 -13.66
N TYR A 292 -8.67 -12.51 -12.84
CA TYR A 292 -7.64 -13.38 -12.27
C TYR A 292 -7.34 -14.51 -13.24
N GLY A 293 -6.05 -14.72 -13.50
CA GLY A 293 -5.54 -15.80 -14.35
C GLY A 293 -4.46 -16.60 -13.64
N PHE A 294 -3.97 -17.62 -14.34
CA PHE A 294 -2.91 -18.48 -13.83
C PHE A 294 -2.09 -19.02 -15.00
N LEU A 295 -0.76 -18.94 -14.88
CA LEU A 295 0.17 -19.50 -15.84
C LEU A 295 0.79 -20.77 -15.24
N PRO A 296 0.77 -21.91 -15.96
CA PRO A 296 1.43 -23.13 -15.50
C PRO A 296 2.95 -22.95 -15.31
N SER A 297 3.58 -22.20 -16.21
CA SER A 297 4.98 -21.79 -16.07
C SER A 297 5.32 -20.52 -16.83
N VAL A 298 6.43 -19.91 -16.44
CA VAL A 298 7.11 -18.82 -17.12
C VAL A 298 8.62 -19.14 -17.15
N TYR A 299 9.27 -18.89 -18.28
CA TYR A 299 10.71 -19.00 -18.45
C TYR A 299 11.31 -17.60 -18.57
N ILE A 300 12.29 -17.30 -17.71
CA ILE A 300 13.07 -16.06 -17.73
C ILE A 300 14.55 -16.46 -17.87
N GLY A 301 15.08 -16.37 -19.09
CA GLY A 301 16.35 -17.02 -19.42
C GLY A 301 16.29 -18.51 -19.12
N ASP A 302 17.21 -19.00 -18.29
CA ASP A 302 17.32 -20.41 -17.92
C ASP A 302 16.49 -20.84 -16.70
N ALA A 303 15.84 -19.88 -16.03
CA ALA A 303 14.97 -20.16 -14.89
C ALA A 303 13.55 -20.47 -15.36
N LYS A 304 13.02 -21.63 -14.94
CA LYS A 304 11.60 -22.00 -15.11
C LYS A 304 10.88 -21.78 -13.79
N ILE A 305 9.86 -20.93 -13.80
CA ILE A 305 9.04 -20.58 -12.65
C ILE A 305 7.66 -21.18 -12.87
N LYS A 306 7.27 -22.17 -12.07
CA LYS A 306 5.98 -22.86 -12.19
C LYS A 306 4.92 -22.18 -11.32
N ASN A 307 3.65 -22.40 -11.67
CA ASN A 307 2.48 -22.02 -10.88
C ASN A 307 2.45 -20.51 -10.57
N VAL A 308 2.26 -19.68 -11.61
CA VAL A 308 2.35 -18.22 -11.53
C VAL A 308 0.95 -17.58 -11.60
N PRO A 309 0.41 -17.08 -10.47
CA PRO A 309 -0.75 -16.20 -10.43
C PRO A 309 -0.53 -14.95 -11.29
N ILE A 310 -1.55 -14.56 -12.07
CA ILE A 310 -1.51 -13.34 -12.89
C ILE A 310 -2.84 -12.58 -12.86
N TYR A 311 -2.80 -11.32 -13.27
CA TYR A 311 -3.97 -10.63 -13.80
C TYR A 311 -4.00 -10.69 -15.33
N ILE A 312 -5.20 -10.73 -15.89
CA ILE A 312 -5.45 -10.48 -17.31
C ILE A 312 -6.05 -9.09 -17.41
N ARG A 313 -5.51 -8.23 -18.27
CA ARG A 313 -5.97 -6.84 -18.40
C ARG A 313 -5.91 -6.34 -19.84
N LYS A 314 -6.86 -5.48 -20.21
CA LYS A 314 -6.77 -4.67 -21.43
C LYS A 314 -5.63 -3.65 -21.33
N PHE A 315 -4.80 -3.55 -22.36
CA PHE A 315 -3.73 -2.55 -22.44
C PHE A 315 -4.13 -1.39 -23.35
N HIS A 316 -3.68 -0.18 -23.01
CA HIS A 316 -4.03 1.05 -23.74
C HIS A 316 -2.89 1.57 -24.62
N MET A 317 -1.79 0.81 -24.77
CA MET A 317 -0.64 1.21 -25.56
C MET A 317 -0.87 0.93 -27.04
N ILE A 318 -0.85 1.99 -27.86
CA ILE A 318 -1.25 1.91 -29.28
C ILE A 318 -0.09 1.51 -30.20
N ASN A 319 1.16 1.82 -29.82
CA ASN A 319 2.32 1.73 -30.72
C ASN A 319 3.43 0.78 -30.26
N GLU A 320 3.21 -0.01 -29.20
CA GLU A 320 4.21 -0.92 -28.66
C GLU A 320 3.56 -2.26 -28.32
N ARG A 321 4.05 -3.35 -28.92
CA ARG A 321 3.61 -4.70 -28.55
C ARG A 321 4.27 -5.09 -27.22
N VAL A 322 3.57 -4.80 -26.14
CA VAL A 322 3.86 -5.27 -24.77
C VAL A 322 2.83 -6.35 -24.45
N ASP A 323 3.31 -7.57 -24.19
CA ASP A 323 2.47 -8.74 -23.91
C ASP A 323 2.10 -8.84 -22.42
N GLY A 324 2.88 -8.20 -21.53
CA GLY A 324 2.59 -8.20 -20.09
C GLY A 324 3.53 -7.36 -19.21
N TYR A 325 3.33 -7.47 -17.89
CA TYR A 325 4.14 -6.89 -16.83
C TYR A 325 4.63 -7.99 -15.88
N ILE A 326 5.92 -7.98 -15.52
CA ILE A 326 6.43 -8.81 -14.42
C ILE A 326 6.32 -8.01 -13.13
N GLY A 327 5.45 -8.49 -12.24
CA GLY A 327 5.13 -7.81 -10.98
C GLY A 327 5.89 -8.35 -9.77
N LEU A 328 5.67 -7.68 -8.64
CA LEU A 328 6.37 -7.90 -7.38
C LEU A 328 6.19 -9.31 -6.82
N SER A 329 5.01 -9.93 -6.97
CA SER A 329 4.74 -11.27 -6.44
C SER A 329 5.66 -12.35 -7.01
N LEU A 330 6.14 -12.19 -8.25
CA LEU A 330 7.09 -13.09 -8.88
C LEU A 330 8.53 -12.76 -8.45
N ILE A 331 8.96 -11.50 -8.60
CA ILE A 331 10.37 -11.14 -8.33
C ILE A 331 10.71 -11.21 -6.84
N SER A 332 9.73 -11.05 -5.94
CA SER A 332 9.93 -11.23 -4.50
C SER A 332 10.27 -12.65 -4.05
N LYS A 333 10.25 -13.61 -4.97
CA LYS A 333 10.72 -14.98 -4.75
C LYS A 333 12.22 -15.15 -4.93
N PHE A 334 12.90 -14.12 -5.42
CA PHE A 334 14.32 -14.13 -5.76
C PHE A 334 15.03 -12.95 -5.10
N LEU A 335 16.35 -13.06 -4.95
CA LEU A 335 17.19 -11.88 -4.92
C LEU A 335 17.22 -11.34 -6.37
N THR A 336 16.65 -10.16 -6.57
CA THR A 336 16.40 -9.61 -7.90
C THR A 336 17.26 -8.38 -8.12
N THR A 337 17.98 -8.33 -9.25
CA THR A 337 18.76 -7.15 -9.63
C THR A 337 18.33 -6.60 -10.99
N ILE A 338 18.04 -5.30 -11.05
CA ILE A 338 17.83 -4.54 -12.29
C ILE A 338 19.01 -3.57 -12.42
N ASP A 339 19.95 -3.88 -13.31
CA ASP A 339 21.12 -3.05 -13.58
C ASP A 339 20.85 -2.23 -14.84
N TYR A 340 20.53 -0.95 -14.69
CA TYR A 340 20.30 -0.05 -15.83
C TYR A 340 21.57 0.34 -16.57
N GLY A 341 22.73 0.32 -15.93
CA GLY A 341 24.01 0.65 -16.56
C GLY A 341 24.42 -0.43 -17.56
N ASN A 342 24.32 -1.69 -17.15
CA ASN A 342 24.61 -2.84 -18.01
C ASN A 342 23.38 -3.35 -18.79
N GLN A 343 22.19 -2.81 -18.51
CA GLN A 343 20.91 -3.26 -19.05
C GLN A 343 20.67 -4.76 -18.86
N THR A 344 20.93 -5.25 -17.64
CA THR A 344 20.75 -6.65 -17.26
C THR A 344 19.74 -6.83 -16.14
N PHE A 345 19.00 -7.92 -16.23
CA PHE A 345 18.06 -8.39 -15.22
C PHE A 345 18.53 -9.73 -14.69
N THR A 346 18.73 -9.82 -13.38
CA THR A 346 19.23 -11.00 -12.70
C THR A 346 18.22 -11.50 -11.69
N LEU A 347 17.99 -12.81 -11.69
CA LEU A 347 17.26 -13.52 -10.63
C LEU A 347 18.17 -14.57 -10.02
N VAL A 348 18.35 -14.49 -8.70
CA VAL A 348 19.06 -15.52 -7.91
C VAL A 348 18.06 -16.18 -6.97
N SER A 349 17.99 -17.51 -7.03
CA SER A 349 17.10 -18.28 -6.18
C SER A 349 17.52 -18.20 -4.70
N ARG A 350 16.53 -18.33 -3.81
CA ARG A 350 16.76 -18.27 -2.36
C ARG A 350 17.79 -19.30 -1.86
N LYS A 351 17.79 -20.51 -2.44
CA LYS A 351 18.71 -21.60 -2.04
C LYS A 351 20.18 -21.22 -2.17
N VAL A 352 20.52 -20.40 -3.16
CA VAL A 352 21.89 -19.91 -3.39
C VAL A 352 22.16 -18.72 -2.49
N PHE A 353 21.19 -17.79 -2.40
CA PHE A 353 21.31 -16.59 -1.58
C PHE A 353 21.60 -16.91 -0.12
N ASP A 354 20.86 -17.82 0.51
CA ASP A 354 21.08 -18.18 1.92
C ASP A 354 22.48 -18.77 2.20
N LYS A 355 23.17 -19.27 1.17
CA LYS A 355 24.54 -19.78 1.26
C LYS A 355 25.59 -18.69 1.06
N GLN A 356 25.23 -17.57 0.45
CA GLN A 356 26.12 -16.45 0.19
C GLN A 356 25.87 -15.36 1.23
N ASN A 357 26.81 -15.15 2.15
CA ASN A 357 26.84 -13.95 2.99
C ASN A 357 27.16 -12.74 2.10
N ILE A 358 26.16 -12.20 1.41
CA ILE A 358 26.29 -10.98 0.61
C ILE A 358 26.38 -9.80 1.58
N GLN A 359 27.57 -9.58 2.12
CA GLN A 359 27.92 -8.32 2.78
C GLN A 359 28.27 -7.31 1.69
N THR A 360 27.31 -6.47 1.33
CA THR A 360 27.59 -5.30 0.49
C THR A 360 27.92 -4.12 1.39
N SER A 361 29.01 -3.41 1.08
CA SER A 361 29.30 -2.09 1.65
C SER A 361 28.40 -0.98 1.09
N ALA A 362 27.43 -1.36 0.24
CA ALA A 362 26.51 -0.47 -0.42
C ALA A 362 25.37 -0.06 0.52
N LEU A 363 24.84 1.15 0.33
CA LEU A 363 23.71 1.63 1.11
C LEU A 363 22.49 0.72 0.90
N SER A 364 21.95 0.18 2.00
CA SER A 364 20.67 -0.53 2.02
C SER A 364 19.58 0.35 2.60
N LEU A 365 18.50 0.57 1.85
CA LEU A 365 17.30 1.24 2.33
C LEU A 365 16.29 0.21 2.86
N PRO A 366 15.52 0.53 3.91
CA PRO A 366 14.43 -0.33 4.34
C PRO A 366 13.39 -0.45 3.22
N LEU A 367 12.97 -1.68 2.95
CA LEU A 367 11.93 -1.99 1.97
C LEU A 367 10.58 -1.83 2.65
N ARG A 368 9.75 -0.92 2.11
CA ARG A 368 8.35 -0.79 2.51
C ARG A 368 7.42 -1.18 1.38
N LEU A 369 6.33 -1.85 1.71
CA LEU A 369 5.29 -2.25 0.78
C LEU A 369 3.99 -1.54 1.14
N THR A 370 3.28 -1.05 0.13
CA THR A 370 1.90 -0.59 0.31
C THR A 370 0.96 -1.77 0.52
N SER A 371 -0.26 -1.48 0.98
CA SER A 371 -1.35 -2.45 1.05
C SER A 371 -1.62 -3.17 -0.29
N SER A 372 -1.46 -2.46 -1.41
CA SER A 372 -1.60 -3.01 -2.76
C SER A 372 -0.36 -3.78 -3.24
N GLY A 373 0.69 -3.84 -2.42
CA GLY A 373 1.92 -4.58 -2.73
C GLY A 373 2.89 -3.81 -3.64
N PHE A 374 2.82 -2.48 -3.68
CA PHE A 374 3.79 -1.65 -4.40
C PHE A 374 4.98 -1.34 -3.50
N LEU A 375 6.17 -1.27 -4.07
CA LEU A 375 7.36 -0.82 -3.34
C LEU A 375 7.25 0.69 -3.07
N SER A 376 7.49 1.11 -1.83
CA SER A 376 7.52 2.51 -1.42
C SER A 376 8.84 2.82 -0.72
N GLY A 377 9.35 4.02 -0.93
CA GLY A 377 10.59 4.49 -0.32
C GLY A 377 10.56 6.00 -0.01
N GLU A 378 11.37 6.40 0.96
CA GLU A 378 11.49 7.80 1.38
C GLU A 378 12.33 8.60 0.38
N VAL A 379 11.71 9.65 -0.16
CA VAL A 379 12.32 10.60 -1.09
C VAL A 379 12.36 11.96 -0.42
N ASN A 380 13.54 12.59 -0.42
CA ASN A 380 13.68 13.99 -0.03
C ASN A 380 13.64 14.85 -1.29
N LEU A 381 12.74 15.82 -1.30
CA LEU A 381 12.66 16.85 -2.34
C LEU A 381 13.20 18.16 -1.79
N GLU A 382 14.01 18.85 -2.59
CA GLU A 382 14.47 20.19 -2.22
C GLU A 382 13.28 21.14 -2.03
N GLY A 383 13.30 21.86 -0.91
CA GLY A 383 12.20 22.73 -0.47
C GLY A 383 11.15 22.04 0.42
N VAL A 384 11.23 20.72 0.63
CA VAL A 384 10.35 19.98 1.55
C VAL A 384 11.15 19.55 2.78
N GLU A 385 10.65 19.89 3.98
CA GLU A 385 11.36 19.65 5.24
C GLU A 385 11.37 18.18 5.66
N VAL A 386 10.29 17.46 5.37
CA VAL A 386 10.11 16.06 5.76
C VAL A 386 10.24 15.12 4.56
N PRO A 387 10.85 13.92 4.74
CA PRO A 387 10.86 12.91 3.71
C PRO A 387 9.44 12.52 3.30
N LEU A 388 9.23 12.31 2.01
CA LEU A 388 7.95 11.92 1.43
C LEU A 388 8.00 10.46 0.97
N ASN A 389 6.89 9.74 1.08
CA ASN A 389 6.82 8.37 0.58
C ASN A 389 6.47 8.38 -0.92
N PHE A 390 7.31 7.73 -1.73
CA PHE A 390 7.12 7.58 -3.16
C PHE A 390 7.05 6.11 -3.52
N ILE A 391 6.12 5.74 -4.41
CA ILE A 391 6.14 4.42 -5.03
C ILE A 391 7.37 4.34 -5.93
N VAL A 392 8.16 3.29 -5.80
CA VAL A 392 9.27 3.00 -6.72
C VAL A 392 8.73 2.13 -7.84
N ASP A 393 8.60 2.71 -9.03
CA ASP A 393 7.91 2.09 -10.17
C ASP A 393 8.82 2.02 -11.39
N THR A 394 9.38 0.83 -11.65
CA THR A 394 10.19 0.56 -12.85
C THR A 394 9.36 0.51 -14.13
N GLY A 395 8.04 0.34 -14.03
CA GLY A 395 7.09 0.35 -15.15
C GLY A 395 6.64 1.77 -15.54
N ALA A 396 6.75 2.74 -14.64
CA ALA A 396 6.52 4.15 -14.95
C ALA A 396 7.70 4.72 -15.76
N SER A 397 7.43 5.34 -16.92
CA SER A 397 8.47 6.00 -17.73
C SER A 397 8.97 7.30 -17.11
N ILE A 398 8.11 7.99 -16.37
CA ILE A 398 8.35 9.31 -15.80
C ILE A 398 7.91 9.36 -14.34
N SER A 399 8.60 10.17 -13.55
CA SER A 399 8.23 10.42 -12.16
C SER A 399 6.94 11.25 -12.05
N VAL A 400 6.19 11.02 -10.99
CA VAL A 400 4.90 11.64 -10.70
C VAL A 400 4.96 12.27 -9.31
N ILE A 401 4.29 13.40 -9.13
CA ILE A 401 3.96 13.94 -7.82
C ILE A 401 2.46 14.16 -7.69
N SER A 402 1.94 14.22 -6.46
CA SER A 402 0.54 14.54 -6.23
C SER A 402 0.22 15.97 -6.67
N ASN A 403 -1.02 16.20 -7.08
CA ASN A 403 -1.55 17.54 -7.35
C ASN A 403 -1.40 18.47 -6.14
N GLU A 404 -1.62 17.95 -4.93
CA GLU A 404 -1.46 18.72 -3.69
C GLU A 404 -0.03 19.24 -3.53
N LEU A 405 0.96 18.36 -3.73
CA LEU A 405 2.36 18.74 -3.67
C LEU A 405 2.74 19.73 -4.76
N ALA A 406 2.25 19.52 -6.00
CA ALA A 406 2.50 20.40 -7.13
C ALA A 406 1.94 21.82 -6.92
N ASN A 407 0.79 21.92 -6.25
CA ASN A 407 0.12 23.18 -5.96
C ASN A 407 0.61 23.86 -4.68
N SER A 408 1.47 23.21 -3.90
CA SER A 408 2.05 23.81 -2.71
C SER A 408 2.95 25.00 -3.09
N LYS A 409 3.06 25.98 -2.18
CA LYS A 409 3.80 27.22 -2.42
C LYS A 409 5.25 26.96 -2.84
N GLN A 410 5.83 25.88 -2.32
CA GLN A 410 7.19 25.42 -2.58
C GLN A 410 7.42 25.03 -4.05
N PHE A 411 6.42 24.48 -4.73
CA PHE A 411 6.57 23.94 -6.10
C PHE A 411 5.99 24.81 -7.21
N SER A 412 5.18 25.82 -6.87
CA SER A 412 4.52 26.69 -7.85
C SER A 412 5.46 27.37 -8.85
N GLY A 413 6.71 27.68 -8.45
CA GLY A 413 7.73 28.30 -9.31
C GLY A 413 8.45 27.36 -10.29
N PHE A 414 8.21 26.03 -10.23
CA PHE A 414 8.90 25.04 -11.05
C PHE A 414 8.04 24.44 -12.17
N ILE A 415 6.83 24.96 -12.35
CA ILE A 415 5.90 24.50 -13.40
C ILE A 415 6.47 24.91 -14.77
N LYS A 416 6.67 23.93 -15.66
CA LYS A 416 7.23 24.17 -17.01
C LYS A 416 6.19 24.65 -18.02
N GLY A 417 4.91 24.47 -17.74
CA GLY A 417 3.81 24.81 -18.66
C GLY A 417 3.62 23.82 -19.83
N GLU A 418 4.57 22.91 -20.07
CA GLU A 418 4.42 21.81 -21.02
C GLU A 418 3.38 20.80 -20.51
N LYS A 419 2.48 20.40 -21.41
CA LYS A 419 1.41 19.43 -21.15
C LYS A 419 1.74 18.10 -21.80
N MET A 420 1.54 17.01 -21.07
CA MET A 420 1.87 15.67 -21.52
C MET A 420 0.64 14.76 -21.52
N ARG A 421 0.69 13.76 -22.41
CA ARG A 421 -0.25 12.65 -22.44
C ARG A 421 0.26 11.53 -21.56
N VAL A 422 -0.58 11.04 -20.66
CA VAL A 422 -0.26 9.97 -19.70
C VAL A 422 -1.08 8.74 -20.04
N VAL A 423 -0.43 7.57 -20.06
CA VAL A 423 -1.09 6.27 -20.25
C VAL A 423 -0.88 5.45 -18.97
N GLY A 424 -1.96 5.14 -18.27
CA GLY A 424 -1.94 4.36 -17.04
C GLY A 424 -2.79 3.08 -17.14
N ALA A 425 -2.90 2.37 -16.02
CA ALA A 425 -3.61 1.10 -15.92
C ALA A 425 -5.12 1.22 -16.23
N ALA A 426 -5.73 2.37 -15.95
CA ALA A 426 -7.16 2.62 -16.14
C ALA A 426 -7.49 3.41 -17.43
N GLY A 427 -6.47 3.84 -18.20
CA GLY A 427 -6.67 4.49 -19.48
C GLY A 427 -5.68 5.62 -19.78
N ILE A 428 -6.13 6.59 -20.56
CA ILE A 428 -5.32 7.73 -21.04
C ILE A 428 -5.84 9.02 -20.40
N THR A 429 -4.92 9.88 -19.97
CA THR A 429 -5.21 11.24 -19.50
C THR A 429 -4.41 12.22 -20.34
N GLU A 430 -5.09 13.18 -20.97
CA GLU A 430 -4.48 14.20 -21.81
C GLU A 430 -4.16 15.45 -20.98
N ASN A 431 -3.30 16.31 -21.53
CA ASN A 431 -3.06 17.67 -21.03
C ASN A 431 -2.52 17.76 -19.58
N VAL A 432 -1.80 16.75 -19.11
CA VAL A 432 -1.26 16.69 -17.75
C VAL A 432 -0.08 17.67 -17.61
N PRO A 433 -0.11 18.59 -16.63
CA PRO A 433 0.97 19.56 -16.46
C PRO A 433 2.27 18.87 -16.01
N SER A 434 3.38 19.36 -16.56
CA SER A 434 4.73 18.96 -16.16
C SER A 434 5.42 20.04 -15.33
N LEU A 435 6.35 19.59 -14.50
CA LEU A 435 7.17 20.44 -13.64
C LEU A 435 8.61 19.91 -13.57
N LEU A 436 9.53 20.78 -13.18
CA LEU A 436 10.93 20.42 -12.96
C LEU A 436 11.21 20.28 -11.46
N LEU A 437 11.46 19.08 -10.98
CA LEU A 437 11.93 18.90 -9.61
C LEU A 437 13.41 19.32 -9.55
N PRO A 438 13.77 20.35 -8.75
CA PRO A 438 15.13 20.90 -8.73
C PRO A 438 16.15 19.88 -8.26
N ARG A 439 15.83 19.15 -7.19
CA ARG A 439 16.62 18.04 -6.68
C ARG A 439 15.73 16.99 -6.02
N VAL A 440 15.89 15.75 -6.46
CA VAL A 440 15.26 14.55 -5.92
C VAL A 440 16.34 13.69 -5.28
N THR A 441 16.17 13.33 -4.01
CA THR A 441 17.13 12.51 -3.27
C THR A 441 16.46 11.24 -2.79
N PHE A 442 17.08 10.11 -3.11
CA PHE A 442 16.63 8.79 -2.69
C PHE A 442 17.80 8.03 -2.07
N GLY A 443 17.66 7.68 -0.80
CA GLY A 443 18.78 7.24 0.03
C GLY A 443 19.88 8.31 0.12
N SER A 444 21.13 7.94 -0.14
CA SER A 444 22.28 8.87 -0.15
C SER A 444 22.51 9.56 -1.50
N HIS A 445 21.67 9.32 -2.50
CA HIS A 445 21.92 9.77 -3.87
C HIS A 445 20.91 10.82 -4.30
N SER A 446 21.41 11.87 -4.95
CA SER A 446 20.59 12.96 -5.45
C SER A 446 20.72 13.10 -6.96
N ARG A 447 19.63 13.51 -7.60
CA ARG A 447 19.59 13.93 -9.00
C ARG A 447 18.90 15.27 -9.11
N GLN A 448 19.44 16.11 -9.97
CA GLN A 448 18.87 17.41 -10.26
C GLN A 448 18.02 17.37 -11.52
N SER A 449 17.13 18.36 -11.66
CA SER A 449 16.38 18.61 -12.89
C SER A 449 15.58 17.40 -13.37
N ILE A 450 14.85 16.76 -12.46
CA ILE A 450 13.99 15.62 -12.79
C ILE A 450 12.63 16.14 -13.25
N THR A 451 12.28 15.92 -14.53
CA THR A 451 10.92 16.20 -15.00
C THR A 451 9.93 15.26 -14.31
N ALA A 452 8.86 15.83 -13.76
CA ALA A 452 7.74 15.10 -13.20
C ALA A 452 6.41 15.61 -13.75
N ILE A 453 5.35 14.82 -13.58
CA ILE A 453 3.97 15.23 -13.83
C ILE A 453 3.18 15.32 -12.53
N ALA A 454 2.22 16.22 -12.48
CA ALA A 454 1.26 16.29 -11.39
C ALA A 454 0.02 15.45 -11.73
N LEU A 455 -0.30 14.48 -10.88
CA LEU A 455 -1.51 13.66 -11.00
C LEU A 455 -2.27 13.62 -9.69
N ASP A 456 -3.56 13.33 -9.79
CA ASP A 456 -4.35 12.95 -8.63
C ASP A 456 -3.95 11.53 -8.19
N LEU A 457 -3.46 11.42 -6.96
CA LEU A 457 -3.03 10.17 -6.34
C LEU A 457 -4.03 9.64 -5.31
N GLU A 458 -5.20 10.28 -5.14
CA GLU A 458 -6.19 9.86 -4.17
C GLU A 458 -6.60 8.40 -4.36
N LEU A 459 -6.87 7.99 -5.60
CA LEU A 459 -7.22 6.60 -5.96
C LEU A 459 -6.14 5.58 -5.56
N ILE A 460 -4.87 5.95 -5.67
CA ILE A 460 -3.76 5.10 -5.22
C ILE A 460 -3.70 5.08 -3.70
N ASN A 461 -3.78 6.26 -3.08
CA ASN A 461 -3.69 6.40 -1.64
C ASN A 461 -4.82 5.65 -0.94
N GLU A 462 -6.05 5.65 -1.48
CA GLU A 462 -7.22 4.89 -0.99
C GLU A 462 -6.89 3.42 -0.70
N THR A 463 -6.00 2.83 -1.49
CA THR A 463 -5.61 1.41 -1.39
C THR A 463 -4.19 1.19 -0.87
N SER A 464 -3.36 2.23 -0.79
CA SER A 464 -1.95 2.10 -0.39
C SER A 464 -1.78 1.89 1.11
N GLY A 465 -2.75 2.34 1.91
CA GLY A 465 -2.77 2.17 3.37
C GLY A 465 -1.94 3.20 4.15
N PHE A 466 -1.00 3.86 3.48
CA PHE A 466 -0.35 5.09 3.92
C PHE A 466 -0.11 6.01 2.72
N GLU A 467 0.02 7.30 2.98
CA GLU A 467 0.12 8.35 1.99
C GLU A 467 1.36 8.19 1.09
N GLN A 468 1.12 8.23 -0.23
CA GLN A 468 2.10 8.34 -1.29
C GLN A 468 2.01 9.74 -1.87
N ALA A 469 3.12 10.47 -1.81
CA ALA A 469 3.23 11.82 -2.37
C ALA A 469 3.63 11.80 -3.86
N GLY A 470 4.06 10.65 -4.38
CA GLY A 470 4.49 10.52 -5.76
C GLY A 470 4.89 9.11 -6.19
N ILE A 471 5.37 9.03 -7.42
CA ILE A 471 5.91 7.83 -8.05
C ILE A 471 7.30 8.19 -8.59
N LEU A 472 8.31 7.41 -8.24
CA LEU A 472 9.66 7.54 -8.77
C LEU A 472 9.79 6.63 -9.99
N GLY A 473 9.84 7.23 -11.17
CA GLY A 473 9.81 6.52 -12.45
C GLY A 473 11.19 6.32 -13.10
N GLY A 474 11.17 5.67 -14.26
CA GLY A 474 12.35 5.30 -15.05
C GLY A 474 13.30 6.45 -15.36
N ASN A 475 12.80 7.67 -15.56
CA ASN A 475 13.64 8.85 -15.80
C ASN A 475 14.60 9.17 -14.63
N PHE A 476 14.25 8.76 -13.40
CA PHE A 476 15.15 8.76 -12.24
C PHE A 476 15.86 7.40 -12.07
N LEU A 477 15.10 6.29 -12.12
CA LEU A 477 15.61 4.95 -11.77
C LEU A 477 16.68 4.42 -12.74
N LYS A 478 16.68 4.87 -14.00
CA LYS A 478 17.64 4.43 -15.04
C LYS A 478 19.11 4.73 -14.75
N ASN A 479 19.38 5.44 -13.67
CA ASN A 479 20.72 5.84 -13.27
C ASN A 479 21.27 4.99 -12.12
N TYR A 480 20.61 3.87 -11.81
CA TYR A 480 20.98 3.00 -10.71
C TYR A 480 20.97 1.52 -11.12
N CYS A 481 21.73 0.74 -10.37
CA CYS A 481 21.56 -0.70 -10.24
C CYS A 481 20.79 -0.95 -8.94
N LEU A 482 19.63 -1.58 -9.05
CA LEU A 482 18.72 -1.85 -7.94
C LEU A 482 18.75 -3.33 -7.62
N THR A 483 19.09 -3.68 -6.39
CA THR A 483 18.98 -5.07 -5.91
C THR A 483 17.94 -5.16 -4.79
N PHE A 484 16.89 -5.94 -5.02
CA PHE A 484 15.78 -6.15 -4.10
C PHE A 484 15.98 -7.42 -3.29
N ASP A 485 16.15 -7.26 -1.98
CA ASP A 485 16.23 -8.33 -0.99
C ASP A 485 14.97 -8.30 -0.12
N PHE A 486 13.93 -8.98 -0.62
CA PHE A 486 12.65 -9.09 0.07
C PHE A 486 12.71 -9.98 1.32
N GLN A 487 13.76 -10.79 1.51
CA GLN A 487 13.90 -11.63 2.68
C GLN A 487 14.35 -10.80 3.88
N ASN A 488 15.32 -9.91 3.65
CA ASN A 488 15.84 -9.02 4.68
C ASN A 488 15.16 -7.65 4.70
N SER A 489 14.07 -7.46 3.95
CA SER A 489 13.35 -6.20 3.79
C SER A 489 14.28 -5.04 3.43
N LYS A 490 15.13 -5.23 2.41
CA LYS A 490 16.11 -4.24 1.97
C LYS A 490 16.09 -4.04 0.46
N VAL A 491 16.43 -2.83 0.05
CA VAL A 491 16.78 -2.53 -1.34
C VAL A 491 18.14 -1.83 -1.36
N ILE A 492 19.03 -2.33 -2.20
CA ILE A 492 20.38 -1.79 -2.40
C ILE A 492 20.37 -0.95 -3.66
N PHE A 493 20.88 0.27 -3.55
CA PHE A 493 20.96 1.24 -4.64
C PHE A 493 22.41 1.59 -4.91
N VAL A 494 22.87 1.32 -6.12
CA VAL A 494 24.22 1.68 -6.57
C VAL A 494 24.09 2.57 -7.80
N PRO A 495 24.60 3.82 -7.80
CA PRO A 495 24.63 4.64 -9.00
C PRO A 495 25.39 3.95 -10.12
N VAL A 496 24.85 3.99 -11.33
CA VAL A 496 25.59 3.57 -12.53
C VAL A 496 26.23 4.78 -13.20
N LYS A 497 27.37 4.54 -13.87
CA LYS A 497 28.17 5.58 -14.51
C LYS A 497 27.58 6.03 -15.84
#